data_AF-A0A2G8RQI7-F1
#
_entry.id   AF-A0A2G8RQI7-F1
#
_cell.length_a   1.000
_cell.length_b   1.000
_cell.length_c   1.000
_cell.angle_alpha   90.00
_cell.angle_beta   90.00
_cell.angle_gamma   90.00
#
_symmetry.space_group_name_H-M   'P 1'
#
loop_
_entity.id
_entity.type
_entity.pdbx_description
1 polymer ?
#
loop_
_entity_poly.entity_id
_entity_poly.type
_entity_poly.pdbx_seq_one_letter_code
_entity_poly.pdbx_strand_id
1 'polypeptide(L)'
;MVVPLPVIMELDSQAKVNTTPLGQAAAAALTYITAHIRSHSASLKVQTSRGNYLTNLNVRLEEVDFSSSTWERSMDDLILRAALWQDEHWIDRSAMLKGGDSIKDTAGAAKVVLLSFDRMLRLKARSRQLNAASEQELASILAPAS
;
A
#
# COMPACT_ATOMS: atom_id res chain seq x y z
N MET A 1 -1.94 -3.47 6.30
CA MET A 1 -1.19 -2.60 5.38
C MET A 1 -0.79 -3.41 4.16
N VAL A 2 -1.08 -2.88 2.96
CA VAL A 2 -0.62 -3.45 1.70
C VAL A 2 0.33 -2.45 1.05
N VAL A 3 1.50 -2.93 0.64
CA VAL A 3 2.52 -2.13 -0.05
C VAL A 3 2.54 -2.55 -1.52
N PRO A 4 2.23 -1.66 -2.48
CA PRO A 4 2.38 -1.97 -3.90
C PRO A 4 3.85 -2.25 -4.25
N LEU A 5 4.12 -3.27 -5.07
CA LEU A 5 5.44 -3.58 -5.60
C LEU A 5 6.12 -2.39 -6.32
N PRO A 6 5.40 -1.54 -7.09
CA PRO A 6 5.83 -0.20 -7.51
C PRO A 6 6.61 0.61 -6.46
N VAL A 7 6.12 0.61 -5.21
CA VAL A 7 6.75 1.35 -4.10
C VAL A 7 8.04 0.66 -3.66
N ILE A 8 8.11 -0.67 -3.68
CA ILE A 8 9.34 -1.40 -3.38
C ILE A 8 10.42 -1.09 -4.43
N MET A 9 10.05 -1.02 -5.71
CA MET A 9 10.96 -0.66 -6.81
C MET A 9 11.55 0.75 -6.62
N GLU A 10 10.72 1.73 -6.28
CA GLU A 10 11.17 3.09 -5.97
C GLU A 10 12.05 3.14 -4.71
N LEU A 11 11.68 2.44 -3.64
CA LEU A 11 12.51 2.37 -2.44
C LEU A 11 13.89 1.75 -2.74
N ASP A 12 13.94 0.68 -3.54
CA ASP A 12 15.20 0.05 -3.97
C ASP A 12 16.04 1.02 -4.81
N SER A 13 15.40 1.87 -5.64
CA SER A 13 16.11 2.89 -6.42
C SER A 13 16.72 3.97 -5.52
N GLN A 14 15.97 4.45 -4.53
CA GLN A 14 16.42 5.47 -3.57
C GLN A 14 17.48 4.94 -2.61
N ALA A 15 17.35 3.69 -2.13
CA ALA A 15 18.26 3.08 -1.17
C ALA A 15 19.68 2.87 -1.73
N LYS A 16 19.85 2.86 -3.06
CA LYS A 16 21.19 2.82 -3.69
C LYS A 16 22.03 4.05 -3.34
N VAL A 17 21.39 5.20 -3.06
CA VAL A 17 22.06 6.44 -2.67
C VAL A 17 21.91 6.66 -1.15
N ASN A 18 22.48 5.72 -0.38
CA ASN A 18 22.35 5.67 1.09
C ASN A 18 23.16 6.75 1.87
N THR A 19 23.68 7.75 1.16
CA THR A 19 24.40 8.89 1.76
C THR A 19 23.47 10.03 2.12
N THR A 20 22.24 10.03 1.58
CA THR A 20 21.23 11.06 1.86
C THR A 20 20.24 10.58 2.93
N PRO A 21 19.61 11.50 3.69
CA PRO A 21 18.54 11.13 4.62
C PRO A 21 17.40 10.33 3.95
N LEU A 22 17.08 10.67 2.69
CA LEU A 22 16.06 9.94 1.91
C LEU A 22 16.49 8.50 1.62
N GLY A 23 17.73 8.30 1.16
CA GLY A 23 18.28 6.97 0.89
C GLY A 23 18.37 6.11 2.15
N GLN A 24 18.73 6.69 3.29
CA GLN A 24 18.76 6.02 4.59
C GLN A 24 17.36 5.59 5.05
N ALA A 25 16.38 6.49 4.92
CA ALA A 25 14.99 6.16 5.22
C ALA A 25 14.45 5.06 4.30
N ALA A 26 14.78 5.10 3.00
CA ALA A 26 14.39 4.07 2.04
C ALA A 26 15.02 2.71 2.37
N ALA A 27 16.31 2.68 2.70
CA ALA A 27 17.01 1.48 3.12
C ALA A 27 16.38 0.89 4.40
N ALA A 28 16.12 1.71 5.41
CA ALA A 28 15.47 1.27 6.65
C ALA A 28 14.06 0.70 6.41
N ALA A 29 13.26 1.35 5.54
CA ALA A 29 11.95 0.86 5.16
C ALA A 29 12.02 -0.52 4.47
N LEU A 30 12.96 -0.71 3.53
CA LEU A 30 13.17 -1.99 2.86
C LEU A 30 13.62 -3.09 3.83
N THR A 31 14.53 -2.77 4.75
CA THR A 31 14.96 -3.69 5.80
C THR A 31 13.77 -4.13 6.65
N TYR A 32 12.94 -3.18 7.09
CA TYR A 32 11.74 -3.49 7.88
C TYR A 32 10.78 -4.41 7.09
N ILE A 33 10.43 -4.05 5.86
CA ILE A 33 9.49 -4.85 5.05
C ILE A 33 10.06 -6.26 4.80
N THR A 34 11.33 -6.36 4.43
CA THR A 34 11.98 -7.65 4.14
C THR A 34 11.99 -8.57 5.37
N ALA A 35 12.30 -8.02 6.55
CA ALA A 35 12.33 -8.80 7.80
C ALA A 35 10.94 -9.26 8.27
N HIS A 36 9.89 -8.49 7.97
CA HIS A 36 8.56 -8.70 8.56
C HIS A 36 7.51 -9.26 7.61
N ILE A 37 7.71 -9.24 6.28
CA ILE A 37 6.71 -9.70 5.29
C ILE A 37 6.24 -11.14 5.55
N ARG A 38 7.13 -12.02 6.05
CA ARG A 38 6.78 -13.41 6.39
C ARG A 38 6.14 -13.54 7.76
N SER A 39 6.71 -12.90 8.78
CA SER A 39 6.26 -13.02 10.18
C SER A 39 4.96 -12.25 10.44
N HIS A 40 4.66 -11.22 9.66
CA HIS A 40 3.50 -10.34 9.80
C HIS A 40 2.52 -10.49 8.62
N SER A 41 2.46 -11.66 7.98
CA SER A 41 1.65 -11.88 6.76
C SER A 41 0.14 -11.58 6.89
N ALA A 42 -0.39 -11.57 8.11
CA ALA A 42 -1.76 -11.14 8.40
C ALA A 42 -1.97 -9.61 8.28
N SER A 43 -0.94 -8.81 8.59
CA SER A 43 -1.02 -7.35 8.69
C SER A 43 -0.13 -6.59 7.68
N LEU A 44 0.85 -7.25 7.07
CA LEU A 44 1.78 -6.71 6.08
C LEU A 44 1.80 -7.60 4.85
N LYS A 45 1.50 -7.02 3.67
CA LYS A 45 1.58 -7.70 2.38
C LYS A 45 2.23 -6.81 1.35
N VAL A 46 2.98 -7.42 0.43
CA VAL A 46 3.43 -6.75 -0.79
C VAL A 46 2.61 -7.30 -1.96
N GLN A 47 2.06 -6.41 -2.78
CA GLN A 47 1.13 -6.75 -3.86
C GLN A 47 1.66 -6.25 -5.20
N THR A 48 1.68 -7.10 -6.22
CA THR A 48 1.95 -6.67 -7.60
C THR A 48 0.79 -5.84 -8.12
N SER A 49 1.00 -5.06 -9.18
CA SER A 49 -0.10 -4.29 -9.77
C SER A 49 -1.22 -5.17 -10.36
N ARG A 50 -0.91 -6.44 -10.68
CA ARG A 50 -1.88 -7.48 -11.10
C ARG A 50 -2.60 -8.21 -9.96
N GLY A 51 -2.38 -7.83 -8.70
CA GLY A 51 -3.10 -8.39 -7.55
C GLY A 51 -2.45 -9.60 -6.86
N ASN A 52 -1.27 -10.04 -7.29
CA ASN A 52 -0.58 -11.16 -6.65
C ASN A 52 0.14 -10.71 -5.39
N TYR A 53 0.13 -11.54 -4.34
CA TYR A 53 0.89 -11.28 -3.12
C TYR A 53 2.25 -11.96 -3.14
N LEU A 54 3.28 -11.22 -2.74
CA LEU A 54 4.62 -11.76 -2.56
C LEU A 54 4.81 -12.20 -1.10
N THR A 55 5.34 -13.40 -0.89
CA THR A 55 5.66 -13.95 0.44
C THR A 55 7.09 -13.62 0.90
N ASN A 56 7.91 -13.12 -0.02
CA ASN A 56 9.26 -12.62 0.20
C ASN A 56 9.61 -11.61 -0.92
N LEU A 57 10.73 -10.91 -0.77
CA LEU A 57 11.21 -9.91 -1.72
C LEU A 57 12.47 -10.38 -2.48
N ASN A 58 12.52 -11.66 -2.85
CA ASN A 58 13.59 -12.16 -3.73
C ASN A 58 13.38 -11.66 -5.18
N VAL A 59 12.13 -11.48 -5.59
CA VAL A 59 11.74 -10.84 -6.85
C VAL A 59 11.20 -9.46 -6.50
N ARG A 60 11.92 -8.42 -6.92
CA ARG A 60 11.61 -7.01 -6.59
C ARG A 60 11.20 -6.17 -7.79
N LEU A 61 11.06 -6.81 -8.96
CA LEU A 61 10.69 -6.16 -10.21
C LEU A 61 9.41 -6.79 -10.73
N GLU A 62 8.49 -5.95 -11.20
CA GLU A 62 7.40 -6.36 -12.06
C GLU A 62 7.79 -6.02 -13.50
N GLU A 63 7.59 -6.95 -14.43
CA GLU A 63 7.65 -6.60 -15.85
C GLU A 63 6.39 -5.80 -16.18
N VAL A 64 6.58 -4.49 -16.38
CA VAL A 64 5.51 -3.56 -16.72
C VAL A 64 5.66 -3.17 -18.17
N ASP A 65 4.72 -3.61 -18.99
CA ASP A 65 4.59 -3.16 -20.37
C ASP A 65 3.69 -1.92 -20.43
N PHE A 66 4.30 -0.75 -20.48
CA PHE A 66 3.60 0.53 -20.64
C PHE A 66 3.13 0.79 -22.08
N SER A 67 3.40 -0.11 -23.03
CA SER A 67 3.11 0.11 -24.47
C SER A 67 1.68 -0.30 -24.86
N SER A 68 1.04 -1.19 -24.11
CA SER A 68 -0.21 -1.85 -24.51
C SER A 68 -1.47 -1.33 -23.82
N SER A 69 -1.37 -0.58 -22.72
CA SER A 69 -2.53 -0.10 -21.96
C SER A 69 -2.58 1.44 -21.89
N THR A 70 -3.74 2.02 -22.18
CA THR A 70 -3.97 3.48 -22.11
C THR A 70 -3.95 4.02 -20.68
N TRP A 71 -4.05 3.15 -19.68
CA TRP A 71 -4.25 3.49 -18.27
C TRP A 71 -3.02 3.26 -17.38
N GLU A 72 -2.06 2.42 -17.77
CA GLU A 72 -0.85 2.17 -16.99
C GLU A 72 0.29 2.92 -17.66
N ARG A 73 0.39 4.23 -17.39
CA ARG A 73 1.44 5.10 -17.99
C ARG A 73 2.48 5.57 -16.97
N SER A 74 2.24 5.31 -15.69
CA SER A 74 3.08 5.81 -14.60
C SER A 74 3.08 4.88 -13.39
N MET A 75 4.07 5.06 -12.51
CA MET A 75 4.14 4.37 -11.22
C MET A 75 2.90 4.63 -10.35
N ASP A 76 2.37 5.86 -10.41
CA ASP A 76 1.11 6.24 -9.77
C ASP A 76 -0.04 5.34 -10.21
N ASP A 77 -0.17 5.07 -11.51
CA ASP A 77 -1.26 4.26 -12.03
C ASP A 77 -1.15 2.80 -11.55
N LEU A 78 0.06 2.28 -11.42
CA LEU A 78 0.29 0.94 -10.85
C LEU A 78 -0.08 0.88 -9.37
N ILE A 79 0.24 1.93 -8.60
CA ILE A 79 -0.16 2.06 -7.18
C ILE A 79 -1.69 2.11 -7.07
N LEU A 80 -2.34 2.90 -7.91
CA LEU A 80 -3.80 3.02 -7.92
C LEU A 80 -4.48 1.73 -8.33
N ARG A 81 -3.90 0.98 -9.28
CA ARG A 81 -4.41 -0.34 -9.67
C ARG A 81 -4.34 -1.36 -8.54
N ALA A 82 -3.26 -1.37 -7.77
CA ALA A 82 -3.15 -2.20 -6.58
C ALA A 82 -4.25 -1.86 -5.55
N ALA A 83 -4.50 -0.56 -5.33
CA ALA A 83 -5.56 -0.10 -4.43
C ALA A 83 -6.98 -0.45 -4.93
N LEU A 84 -7.26 -0.26 -6.22
CA LEU A 84 -8.53 -0.68 -6.84
C LEU A 84 -8.75 -2.19 -6.70
N TRP A 85 -7.71 -2.99 -6.97
CA TRP A 85 -7.81 -4.43 -6.82
C TRP A 85 -8.16 -4.83 -5.39
N GLN A 86 -7.60 -4.16 -4.38
CA GLN A 86 -7.96 -4.40 -2.96
C GLN A 86 -9.41 -4.05 -2.65
N ASP A 87 -9.94 -3.00 -3.26
CA ASP A 87 -11.33 -2.58 -3.04
C ASP A 87 -12.31 -3.57 -3.69
N GLU A 88 -12.03 -3.98 -4.93
CA GLU A 88 -12.80 -4.99 -5.68
C GLU A 88 -12.76 -6.37 -5.03
N HIS A 89 -11.61 -6.78 -4.52
CA HIS A 89 -11.37 -8.12 -3.95
C HIS A 89 -11.30 -8.10 -2.41
N TRP A 90 -11.92 -7.09 -1.79
CA TRP A 90 -11.94 -6.96 -0.34
C TRP A 90 -12.60 -8.19 0.29
N ILE A 91 -11.90 -8.77 1.27
CA ILE A 91 -12.43 -9.84 2.12
C ILE A 91 -12.41 -9.31 3.54
N ASP A 92 -13.57 -9.30 4.20
CA ASP A 92 -13.64 -8.94 5.60
C ASP A 92 -12.88 -9.99 6.44
N ARG A 93 -11.78 -9.54 7.05
CA ARG A 93 -10.95 -10.35 7.96
C ARG A 93 -11.05 -9.88 9.41
N SER A 94 -12.02 -9.03 9.74
CA SER A 94 -12.21 -8.52 11.08
C SER A 94 -12.41 -9.66 12.08
N ALA A 95 -13.12 -10.72 11.68
CA ALA A 95 -13.29 -11.94 12.47
C ALA A 95 -12.00 -12.75 12.71
N MET A 96 -10.94 -12.54 11.91
CA MET A 96 -9.64 -13.21 12.08
C MET A 96 -8.70 -12.45 13.02
N LEU A 97 -8.97 -11.17 13.28
CA LEU A 97 -8.22 -10.37 14.24
C LEU A 97 -8.72 -10.73 15.63
N LYS A 98 -7.92 -11.50 16.38
CA LYS A 98 -8.23 -11.90 17.76
C LYS A 98 -8.25 -10.68 18.67
N GLY A 99 -9.42 -10.05 18.83
CA GLY A 99 -9.60 -8.92 19.74
C GLY A 99 -10.80 -8.05 19.41
N GLY A 100 -12.00 -8.50 19.82
CA GLY A 100 -13.19 -7.64 19.89
C GLY A 100 -14.47 -8.36 19.52
N ASP A 101 -15.12 -8.97 20.51
CA ASP A 101 -16.42 -9.64 20.44
C ASP A 101 -17.61 -8.66 20.27
N SER A 102 -17.32 -7.41 19.86
CA SER A 102 -18.31 -6.38 19.60
C SER A 102 -18.56 -6.29 18.11
N ILE A 103 -19.79 -6.60 17.67
CA ILE A 103 -20.28 -6.27 16.33
C ILE A 103 -20.16 -4.74 16.19
N LYS A 104 -19.10 -4.27 15.53
CA LYS A 104 -18.96 -2.86 15.17
C LYS A 104 -19.83 -2.64 13.95
N ASP A 105 -20.69 -1.63 13.99
CA ASP A 105 -21.39 -1.17 12.80
C ASP A 105 -20.34 -0.62 11.82
N THR A 106 -20.10 -1.36 10.75
CA THR A 106 -19.17 -0.99 9.67
C THR A 106 -19.92 -0.42 8.47
N ALA A 107 -21.22 -0.13 8.59
CA ALA A 107 -22.00 0.51 7.54
C ALA A 107 -21.37 1.88 7.21
N GLY A 108 -20.85 1.99 5.98
CA GLY A 108 -20.18 3.21 5.49
C GLY A 108 -18.69 3.31 5.83
N ALA A 109 -18.09 2.33 6.52
CA ALA A 109 -16.65 2.30 6.72
C ALA A 109 -15.91 2.05 5.38
N ALA A 110 -14.86 2.83 5.12
CA ALA A 110 -14.00 2.60 3.96
C ALA A 110 -13.24 1.27 4.11
N LYS A 111 -13.41 0.37 3.14
CA LYS A 111 -12.70 -0.93 3.08
C LYS A 111 -11.22 -0.75 2.80
N VAL A 112 -10.92 0.14 1.84
CA VAL A 112 -9.58 0.47 1.40
C VAL A 112 -9.40 1.97 1.40
N VAL A 113 -8.25 2.42 1.92
CA VAL A 113 -7.84 3.83 1.91
C VAL A 113 -6.41 3.90 1.39
N LEU A 114 -6.19 4.68 0.33
CA LEU A 114 -4.86 5.03 -0.14
C LEU A 114 -4.23 6.06 0.79
N LEU A 115 -3.10 5.72 1.39
CA LEU A 115 -2.30 6.65 2.19
C LEU A 115 -1.23 7.26 1.30
N SER A 116 -1.28 8.57 1.09
CA SER A 116 -0.25 9.28 0.33
C SER A 116 -0.12 10.73 0.77
N PHE A 117 1.11 11.23 0.82
CA PHE A 117 1.39 12.64 1.09
C PHE A 117 1.35 13.49 -0.20
N ASP A 118 1.34 12.85 -1.38
CA ASP A 118 1.15 13.52 -2.66
C ASP A 118 -0.32 13.88 -2.91
N ARG A 119 -0.61 15.18 -3.01
CA ARG A 119 -1.94 15.71 -3.29
C ARG A 119 -2.49 15.25 -4.64
N MET A 120 -1.66 15.23 -5.69
CA MET A 120 -2.08 14.84 -7.03
C MET A 120 -2.44 13.35 -7.06
N LEU A 121 -1.66 12.50 -6.41
CA LEU A 121 -1.99 11.08 -6.29
C LEU A 121 -3.31 10.86 -5.54
N ARG A 122 -3.54 11.60 -4.44
CA ARG A 122 -4.84 11.56 -3.73
C ARG A 122 -6.00 12.02 -4.61
N LEU A 123 -5.82 13.05 -5.44
CA LEU A 123 -6.86 13.51 -6.38
C LEU A 123 -7.15 12.46 -7.46
N LYS A 124 -6.10 11.83 -8.03
CA LYS A 124 -6.21 10.73 -9.00
C LYS A 124 -6.91 9.49 -8.41
N ALA A 125 -6.75 9.24 -7.12
CA ALA A 125 -7.45 8.17 -6.42
C ALA A 125 -8.94 8.49 -6.27
N ARG A 126 -9.27 9.69 -5.78
CA ARG A 126 -10.64 10.14 -5.58
C ARG A 126 -11.44 10.24 -6.88
N SER A 127 -10.81 10.63 -7.99
CA SER A 127 -11.46 10.63 -9.32
C SER A 127 -11.83 9.21 -9.80
N ARG A 128 -11.21 8.18 -9.23
CA ARG A 128 -11.50 6.76 -9.46
C ARG A 128 -12.33 6.14 -8.32
N GLN A 129 -12.99 6.98 -7.52
CA GLN A 129 -13.84 6.57 -6.38
C GLN A 129 -13.11 5.82 -5.26
N LEU A 130 -11.77 5.89 -5.22
CA LEU A 130 -10.99 5.38 -4.09
C LEU A 130 -10.92 6.39 -2.96
N ASN A 131 -11.10 5.93 -1.73
CA ASN A 131 -10.81 6.72 -0.55
C ASN A 131 -9.30 6.97 -0.45
N ALA A 132 -8.91 8.19 -0.13
CA ALA A 132 -7.51 8.56 0.03
C ALA A 132 -7.34 9.54 1.19
N ALA A 133 -6.34 9.26 2.04
CA ALA A 133 -6.04 10.03 3.24
C ALA A 133 -4.63 10.65 3.18
N SER A 134 -4.56 11.85 3.71
CA SER A 134 -3.37 12.65 3.97
C SER A 134 -2.69 12.25 5.29
N GLU A 135 -1.57 12.90 5.60
CA GLU A 135 -0.87 12.73 6.88
C GLU A 135 -1.75 13.11 8.08
N GLN A 136 -2.49 14.22 8.02
CA GLN A 136 -3.35 14.64 9.14
C GLN A 136 -4.48 13.64 9.38
N GLU A 137 -5.08 13.15 8.29
CA GLU A 137 -6.12 12.11 8.37
C GLU A 137 -5.56 10.80 8.92
N LEU A 138 -4.34 10.40 8.50
CA LEU A 138 -3.67 9.22 9.05
C LEU A 138 -3.39 9.37 10.55
N ALA A 139 -2.91 10.53 10.99
CA ALA A 139 -2.68 10.80 12.41
C ALA A 139 -3.98 10.67 13.22
N SER A 140 -5.10 11.16 12.68
CA SER A 140 -6.42 11.00 13.31
C SER A 140 -6.89 9.54 13.38
N ILE A 141 -6.58 8.73 12.37
CA ILE A 141 -6.92 7.29 12.33
C ILE A 141 -6.10 6.49 13.35
N LEU A 142 -4.83 6.88 13.56
CA LEU A 142 -3.91 6.20 14.47
C LEU A 142 -3.97 6.74 15.91
N ALA A 143 -4.69 7.84 16.14
CA ALA A 143 -4.86 8.39 17.47
C ALA A 143 -5.57 7.38 18.38
N PRO A 144 -5.12 7.19 19.63
CA PRO A 144 -5.83 6.36 20.58
C PRO A 144 -7.25 6.92 20.79
N ALA A 145 -8.25 6.03 20.76
CA ALA A 145 -9.61 6.40 21.08
C ALA A 145 -9.63 7.02 22.48
N SER A 146 -10.00 8.29 22.57
CA SER A 146 -10.10 9.05 23.82
C SER A 146 -11.37 8.69 24.59
#